data_AF-A0A8H6SFJ6-F1
#
_entry.id   AF-A0A8H6SFJ6-F1
#
_cell.length_a   1.000
_cell.length_b   1.000
_cell.length_c   1.000
_cell.angle_alpha   90.00
_cell.angle_beta   90.00
_cell.angle_gamma   90.00
#
_symmetry.space_group_name_H-M   'P 1'
#
loop_
_entity.id
_entity.type
_entity.pdbx_description
1 polymer ?
#
loop_
_entity_poly.entity_id
_entity_poly.type
_entity_poly.pdbx_seq_one_letter_code
_entity_poly.pdbx_strand_id
1 'polypeptide(L)'
;MHEFELGVWKNLFTHLIRLLYAMPDGPSLVAELDSRYRQVPRFGIDTIRRFATNASEMKKLSARDFEDLLQCAIPVFEGLFSLPDTDEHNSCILKLLYRLAEWHGYAKLRMHTDQTLDHLDMLTSQLGTLMRNFQQTTCTAFKTKELPREARHRHDQAISSGSKTSSSTPKLKAFNLNTYKWHSLGDYVPTIRLFGTTDIYSTQIAILQGESLHRLLKRMYTLTNKNGHERQLAQRYMRVARARAAARANRARQPRHFHLVRSGLSDPLGMVSMRVHHHTSWARRSPIDIPRFVGTQDPAMKDFYPKLQDHILGRLQHRIFDGDDHHDFTDADRNTVYVLNNALYATKTLRVNYTTYDVRRDYNTVNPLTTPFVLMRAPDSGLAHPYWYCKVIGIFHARAYRSLLTGTTPPVAMEILWVRWMGIVPERPGDIEAAQLPQVGFVPEDDPYAFGFLDPAQVIRASHLIPRFAGGRTNDLLSTQKPTAARLFDETDDWKSYYVDIFADRDMLMRYVGGGVGHLDCAISSFDSVPPHAEPPTLPTITPLQPSAPNATNEAEEDIDLEDINETDVVVDDGDDEVTEINMENDLEEPEFYYDEDYGTGGEEEEEIEDESDCNSQLDDNDFDIHAYSY
;
A
#
# COMPACT_ATOMS: atom_id res chain seq x y z
N MET A 1 -3.12 -6.18 16.73
CA MET A 1 -2.07 -5.24 16.27
C MET A 1 -2.35 -3.76 16.55
N HIS A 2 -3.58 -3.32 16.86
CA HIS A 2 -3.84 -1.90 17.16
C HIS A 2 -2.93 -1.31 18.24
N GLU A 3 -2.56 -2.10 19.26
CA GLU A 3 -1.64 -1.67 20.31
C GLU A 3 -0.25 -1.29 19.76
N PHE A 4 0.24 -2.05 18.78
CA PHE A 4 1.49 -1.74 18.11
C PHE A 4 1.34 -0.49 17.23
N GLU A 5 0.35 -0.48 16.33
CA GLU A 5 0.15 0.59 15.35
C GLU A 5 -0.08 1.96 16.04
N LEU A 6 -1.00 2.02 17.00
CA LEU A 6 -1.37 3.25 17.71
C LEU A 6 -0.51 3.54 18.94
N GLY A 7 0.23 2.55 19.42
CA GLY A 7 1.01 2.66 20.65
C GLY A 7 2.50 2.80 20.41
N VAL A 8 3.09 1.83 19.71
CA VAL A 8 4.53 1.74 19.46
C VAL A 8 4.90 2.58 18.25
N TRP A 9 4.33 2.25 17.08
CA TRP A 9 4.68 2.92 15.83
C TRP A 9 4.27 4.39 15.85
N LYS A 10 3.03 4.72 16.19
CA LYS A 10 2.59 6.12 16.30
C LYS A 10 3.51 6.96 17.20
N ASN A 11 3.98 6.42 18.33
CA ASN A 11 4.89 7.14 19.23
C ASN A 11 6.24 7.38 18.57
N LEU A 12 6.83 6.35 17.94
CA LEU A 12 8.08 6.50 17.19
C LEU A 12 7.92 7.49 16.04
N PHE A 13 6.89 7.35 15.21
CA PHE A 13 6.60 8.25 14.08
C PHE A 13 6.45 9.70 14.53
N THR A 14 5.70 9.93 15.62
CA THR A 14 5.60 11.27 16.24
C THR A 14 6.97 11.80 16.63
N HIS A 15 7.83 10.97 17.21
CA HIS A 15 9.17 11.38 17.62
C HIS A 15 10.09 11.62 16.42
N LEU A 16 10.00 10.84 15.34
CA LEU A 16 10.73 11.09 14.09
C LEU A 16 10.37 12.47 13.50
N ILE A 17 9.10 12.87 13.54
CA ILE A 17 8.67 14.21 13.12
C ILE A 17 9.26 15.30 14.03
N ARG A 18 9.33 15.06 15.35
CA ARG A 18 10.00 15.99 16.28
C ARG A 18 11.49 16.12 15.99
N LEU A 19 12.15 15.04 15.58
CA LEU A 19 13.55 15.06 15.16
C LEU A 19 13.72 15.92 13.90
N LEU A 20 12.85 15.76 12.89
CA LEU A 20 12.87 16.62 11.70
C LEU A 20 12.70 18.10 12.06
N TYR A 21 11.76 18.45 12.94
CA TYR A 21 11.62 19.84 13.41
C TYR A 21 12.83 20.36 14.20
N ALA A 22 13.64 19.48 14.80
CA ALA A 22 14.84 19.85 15.53
C ALA A 22 16.07 20.03 14.63
N MET A 23 16.00 19.61 13.36
CA MET A 23 17.06 19.81 12.38
C MET A 23 17.10 21.24 11.84
N PRO A 24 18.24 21.67 11.25
CA PRO A 24 18.27 22.83 10.36
C PRO A 24 17.21 22.67 9.27
N ASP A 25 16.47 23.74 8.97
CA ASP A 25 15.36 23.74 8.00
C ASP A 25 14.22 22.75 8.31
N GLY A 26 14.02 22.42 9.58
CA GLY A 26 13.01 21.44 10.02
C GLY A 26 11.61 21.58 9.41
N PRO A 27 10.99 22.78 9.30
CA PRO A 27 9.70 22.94 8.63
C PRO A 27 9.71 22.50 7.16
N SER A 28 10.81 22.74 6.45
CA SER A 28 10.99 22.31 5.05
C SER A 28 11.10 20.79 4.95
N LEU A 29 11.88 20.17 5.86
CA LEU A 29 12.02 18.71 5.91
C LEU A 29 10.70 17.99 6.21
N VAL A 30 9.85 18.57 7.06
CA VAL A 30 8.50 18.05 7.34
C VAL A 30 7.58 18.22 6.14
N ALA A 31 7.64 19.37 5.43
CA ALA A 31 6.89 19.56 4.20
C ALA A 31 7.32 18.58 3.10
N GLU A 32 8.61 18.29 3.01
CA GLU A 32 9.17 17.29 2.10
C GLU A 32 8.71 15.87 2.47
N LEU A 33 8.72 15.50 3.75
CA LEU A 33 8.15 14.24 4.24
C LEU A 33 6.69 14.07 3.77
N ASP A 34 5.87 15.10 3.96
CA ASP A 34 4.46 15.09 3.55
C ASP A 34 4.29 15.03 2.02
N SER A 35 5.16 15.73 1.29
CA SER A 35 5.21 15.68 -0.18
C SER A 35 5.52 14.26 -0.68
N ARG A 36 6.49 13.59 -0.07
CA ARG A 36 6.89 12.23 -0.41
C ARG A 36 5.78 11.22 -0.12
N TYR A 37 5.13 11.27 1.05
CA TYR A 37 3.98 10.42 1.34
C TYR A 37 2.86 10.58 0.30
N ARG A 38 2.53 11.81 -0.12
CA ARG A 38 1.50 12.04 -1.15
C ARG A 38 1.85 11.44 -2.52
N GLN A 39 3.14 11.27 -2.80
CA GLN A 39 3.65 10.69 -4.04
C GLN A 39 3.78 9.15 -3.99
N VAL A 40 3.61 8.54 -2.81
CA VAL A 40 3.56 7.06 -2.71
C VAL A 40 2.32 6.55 -3.46
N PRO A 41 2.49 5.62 -4.42
CA PRO A 41 1.36 5.08 -5.15
C PRO A 41 0.48 4.23 -4.22
N ARG A 42 -0.80 4.12 -4.56
CA ARG A 42 -1.70 3.17 -3.89
C ARG A 42 -1.38 1.75 -4.35
N PHE A 43 -1.67 0.76 -3.50
CA PHE A 43 -1.46 -0.65 -3.85
C PHE A 43 -2.61 -1.54 -3.38
N GLY A 44 -2.94 -2.54 -4.19
CA GLY A 44 -4.05 -3.45 -3.94
C GLY A 44 -5.42 -2.76 -3.96
N ILE A 45 -6.44 -3.46 -3.44
CA ILE A 45 -7.80 -2.92 -3.30
C ILE A 45 -7.89 -2.03 -2.06
N ASP A 46 -7.36 -2.52 -0.95
CA ASP A 46 -7.39 -1.90 0.37
C ASP A 46 -6.06 -2.10 1.13
N THR A 47 -4.98 -2.47 0.43
CA THR A 47 -3.68 -2.80 1.04
C THR A 47 -2.92 -1.54 1.42
N ILE A 48 -2.55 -0.69 0.45
CA ILE A 48 -1.93 0.62 0.69
C ILE A 48 -2.84 1.70 0.09
N ARG A 49 -3.29 2.62 0.94
CA ARG A 49 -4.18 3.71 0.53
C ARG A 49 -3.41 4.94 0.11
N ARG A 50 -4.12 5.83 -0.59
CA ARG A 50 -3.55 7.13 -0.96
C ARG A 50 -3.42 8.01 0.28
N PHE A 51 -2.20 8.47 0.55
CA PHE A 51 -1.93 9.51 1.55
C PHE A 51 -2.39 10.87 0.99
N ALA A 52 -3.63 11.26 1.30
CA ALA A 52 -4.22 12.49 0.74
C ALA A 52 -3.93 13.76 1.56
N THR A 53 -3.62 13.60 2.84
CA THR A 53 -3.36 14.69 3.79
C THR A 53 -1.92 14.64 4.28
N ASN A 54 -1.46 15.72 4.93
CA ASN A 54 -0.17 15.75 5.62
C ASN A 54 -0.12 14.60 6.64
N ALA A 55 0.79 13.66 6.43
CA ALA A 55 1.03 12.53 7.31
C ALA A 55 1.58 13.01 8.66
N SER A 56 2.41 14.05 8.63
CA SER A 56 3.05 14.67 9.79
C SER A 56 2.04 15.21 10.83
N GLU A 57 0.85 15.64 10.39
CA GLU A 57 -0.19 16.15 11.28
C GLU A 57 -0.92 15.06 12.07
N MET A 58 -0.87 13.82 11.56
CA MET A 58 -1.55 12.64 12.11
C MET A 58 -3.04 12.90 12.43
N LYS A 59 -3.72 13.66 11.56
CA LYS A 59 -5.11 14.09 11.77
C LYS A 59 -6.07 13.02 11.27
N LYS A 60 -6.96 12.57 12.16
CA LYS A 60 -8.04 11.60 11.84
C LYS A 60 -7.52 10.26 11.27
N LEU A 61 -6.31 9.85 11.66
CA LEU A 61 -5.73 8.56 11.28
C LEU A 61 -6.23 7.44 12.21
N SER A 62 -6.64 6.34 11.61
CA SER A 62 -6.95 5.08 12.28
C SER A 62 -5.71 4.18 12.34
N ALA A 63 -5.79 3.07 13.08
CA ALA A 63 -4.68 2.13 13.24
C ALA A 63 -4.15 1.60 11.89
N ARG A 64 -5.06 1.33 10.96
CA ARG A 64 -4.76 0.93 9.58
C ARG A 64 -3.99 1.99 8.79
N ASP A 65 -4.28 3.28 9.00
CA ASP A 65 -3.54 4.33 8.29
C ASP A 65 -2.10 4.46 8.86
N PHE A 66 -1.90 4.16 10.15
CA PHE A 66 -0.56 4.07 10.73
C PHE A 66 0.21 2.85 10.20
N GLU A 67 -0.44 1.72 9.96
CA GLU A 67 0.17 0.59 9.26
C GLU A 67 0.69 1.00 7.88
N ASP A 68 -0.14 1.62 7.03
CA ASP A 68 0.26 2.08 5.70
C ASP A 68 1.48 3.03 5.79
N LEU A 69 1.50 3.93 6.78
CA LEU A 69 2.63 4.84 7.03
C LEU A 69 3.92 4.07 7.35
N LEU A 70 3.86 3.00 8.17
CA LEU A 70 5.03 2.20 8.51
C LEU A 70 5.58 1.46 7.28
N GLN A 71 4.70 0.81 6.52
CA GLN A 71 5.07 0.03 5.34
C GLN A 71 5.78 0.90 4.29
N CYS A 72 5.37 2.16 4.16
CA CYS A 72 5.92 3.10 3.18
C CYS A 72 7.02 4.02 3.74
N ALA A 73 7.45 3.85 4.99
CA ALA A 73 8.29 4.83 5.68
C ALA A 73 9.70 4.95 5.08
N ILE A 74 10.32 3.84 4.68
CA ILE A 74 11.75 3.79 4.30
C ILE A 74 12.06 4.73 3.11
N PRO A 75 11.36 4.64 1.95
CA PRO A 75 11.61 5.56 0.83
C PRO A 75 11.35 7.02 1.19
N VAL A 76 10.37 7.25 2.07
CA VAL A 76 9.92 8.59 2.46
C VAL A 76 10.96 9.27 3.36
N PHE A 77 11.52 8.55 4.33
CA PHE A 77 12.50 9.08 5.28
C PHE A 77 13.94 9.10 4.74
N GLU A 78 14.27 8.36 3.67
CA GLU A 78 15.64 8.31 3.15
C GLU A 78 16.17 9.72 2.82
N GLY A 79 17.33 10.05 3.40
CA GLY A 79 18.03 11.30 3.13
C GLY A 79 17.44 12.53 3.84
N LEU A 80 16.38 12.38 4.64
CA LEU A 80 15.85 13.51 5.43
C LEU A 80 16.71 13.85 6.65
N PHE A 81 17.54 12.90 7.10
CA PHE A 81 18.43 13.06 8.26
C PHE A 81 19.92 13.14 7.86
N SER A 82 20.22 13.36 6.58
CA SER A 82 21.60 13.49 6.12
C SER A 82 22.12 14.87 6.51
N LEU A 83 23.10 14.90 7.42
CA LEU A 83 23.82 16.11 7.81
C LEU A 83 25.14 16.19 7.04
N PRO A 84 25.68 17.39 6.76
CA PRO A 84 26.90 17.57 5.95
C PRO A 84 28.10 16.77 6.44
N ASP A 85 28.18 16.49 7.75
CA ASP A 85 29.35 15.90 8.39
C ASP A 85 29.17 14.40 8.75
N THR A 86 27.94 13.87 8.82
CA THR A 86 27.67 12.46 9.17
C THR A 86 26.31 11.95 8.65
N ASP A 87 26.29 10.74 8.06
CA ASP A 87 25.07 10.03 7.61
C ASP A 87 24.64 8.89 8.58
N GLU A 88 25.23 8.86 9.78
CA GLU A 88 24.99 7.79 10.76
C GLU A 88 23.54 7.77 11.26
N HIS A 89 22.93 8.95 11.48
CA HIS A 89 21.55 9.05 11.96
C HIS A 89 20.54 8.57 10.91
N ASN A 90 20.73 8.96 9.65
CA ASN A 90 19.90 8.48 8.54
C ASN A 90 19.98 6.96 8.42
N SER A 91 21.19 6.40 8.40
CA SER A 91 21.40 4.95 8.36
C SER A 91 20.77 4.22 9.55
N CYS A 92 20.92 4.75 10.76
CA CYS A 92 20.29 4.22 11.97
C CYS A 92 18.76 4.21 11.87
N ILE A 93 18.16 5.31 11.41
CA ILE A 93 16.69 5.45 11.28
C ILE A 93 16.15 4.51 10.19
N LEU A 94 16.79 4.42 9.03
CA LEU A 94 16.34 3.53 7.95
C LEU A 94 16.41 2.06 8.38
N LYS A 95 17.50 1.66 9.05
CA LYS A 95 17.63 0.31 9.63
C LYS A 95 16.55 0.04 10.67
N LEU A 96 16.24 1.04 11.50
CA LEU A 96 15.20 0.92 12.51
C LEU A 96 13.80 0.78 11.88
N LEU A 97 13.49 1.60 10.87
CA LEU A 97 12.22 1.53 10.15
C LEU A 97 12.03 0.18 9.46
N TYR A 98 13.11 -0.35 8.85
CA TYR A 98 13.09 -1.69 8.26
C TYR A 98 12.78 -2.77 9.29
N ARG A 99 13.53 -2.83 10.40
CA ARG A 99 13.32 -3.86 11.42
C ARG A 99 11.96 -3.73 12.11
N LEU A 100 11.43 -2.53 12.22
CA LEU A 100 10.09 -2.29 12.75
C LEU A 100 9.00 -2.77 11.79
N ALA A 101 9.12 -2.50 10.49
CA ALA A 101 8.21 -2.98 9.46
C ALA A 101 8.28 -4.51 9.31
N GLU A 102 9.47 -5.08 9.41
CA GLU A 102 9.70 -6.52 9.41
C GLU A 102 9.05 -7.19 10.62
N TRP A 103 9.34 -6.72 11.83
CA TRP A 103 8.70 -7.22 13.06
C TRP A 103 7.17 -7.16 12.96
N HIS A 104 6.63 -6.04 12.48
CA HIS A 104 5.20 -5.87 12.27
C HIS A 104 4.63 -6.88 11.27
N GLY A 105 5.33 -7.11 10.16
CA GLY A 105 4.94 -8.08 9.14
C GLY A 105 4.88 -9.51 9.69
N TYR A 106 5.89 -9.93 10.45
CA TYR A 106 5.93 -11.24 11.09
C TYR A 106 4.86 -11.39 12.17
N ALA A 107 4.70 -10.42 13.07
CA ALA A 107 3.69 -10.45 14.14
C ALA A 107 2.24 -10.53 13.59
N LYS A 108 2.03 -10.09 12.34
CA LYS A 108 0.73 -10.07 11.67
C LYS A 108 0.48 -11.30 10.79
N LEU A 109 1.43 -12.23 10.66
CA LEU A 109 1.20 -13.47 9.91
C LEU A 109 -0.04 -14.21 10.46
N ARG A 110 -0.77 -14.84 9.54
CA ARG A 110 -1.97 -15.66 9.80
C ARG A 110 -1.66 -17.13 9.91
N MET A 111 -0.43 -17.49 9.56
CA MET A 111 0.10 -18.82 9.61
C MET A 111 1.56 -18.68 9.98
N HIS A 112 1.95 -19.33 11.06
CA HIS A 112 3.32 -19.39 11.54
C HIS A 112 3.86 -20.81 11.41
N THR A 113 5.16 -20.92 11.19
CA THR A 113 5.95 -22.13 11.38
C THR A 113 6.86 -21.90 12.58
N ASP A 114 7.50 -22.95 13.10
CA ASP A 114 8.48 -22.75 14.18
C ASP A 114 9.60 -21.78 13.77
N GLN A 115 10.07 -21.87 12.52
CA GLN A 115 11.08 -20.96 11.97
C GLN A 115 10.62 -19.49 11.97
N THR A 116 9.37 -19.21 11.58
CA THR A 116 8.89 -17.81 11.56
C THR A 116 8.65 -17.25 12.96
N LEU A 117 8.36 -18.11 13.94
CA LEU A 117 8.26 -17.72 15.35
C LEU A 117 9.63 -17.47 15.98
N ASP A 118 10.61 -18.33 15.71
CA ASP A 118 11.98 -18.16 16.17
C ASP A 118 12.60 -16.88 15.58
N HIS A 119 12.32 -16.60 14.29
CA HIS A 119 12.72 -15.35 13.66
C HIS A 119 12.05 -14.14 14.31
N LEU A 120 10.75 -14.20 14.61
CA LEU A 120 10.05 -13.10 15.29
C LEU A 120 10.60 -12.84 16.70
N ASP A 121 10.99 -13.89 17.44
CA ASP A 121 11.61 -13.77 18.76
C ASP A 121 12.99 -13.08 18.67
N MET A 122 13.81 -13.54 17.73
CA MET A 122 15.09 -12.91 17.41
C MET A 122 14.92 -11.43 17.01
N LEU A 123 13.97 -11.13 16.11
CA LEU A 123 13.68 -9.77 15.67
C LEU A 123 13.25 -8.89 16.84
N THR A 124 12.49 -9.42 17.79
CA THR A 124 12.07 -8.67 18.99
C THR A 124 13.28 -8.23 19.81
N SER A 125 14.25 -9.12 20.01
CA SER A 125 15.51 -8.82 20.71
C SER A 125 16.38 -7.81 19.94
N GLN A 126 16.48 -7.97 18.62
CA GLN A 126 17.22 -7.05 17.76
C GLN A 126 16.59 -5.64 17.75
N LEU A 127 15.26 -5.56 17.63
CA LEU A 127 14.51 -4.32 17.67
C LEU A 127 14.70 -3.60 19.01
N GLY A 128 14.64 -4.32 20.14
CA GLY A 128 14.91 -3.75 21.46
C GLY A 128 16.33 -3.18 21.60
N THR A 129 17.32 -3.79 20.95
CA THR A 129 18.70 -3.28 20.91
C THR A 129 18.83 -2.05 20.03
N LEU A 130 18.24 -2.05 18.83
CA LEU A 130 18.22 -0.91 17.92
C LEU A 130 17.48 0.30 18.52
N MET A 131 16.36 0.07 19.18
CA MET A 131 15.60 1.14 19.85
C MET A 131 16.39 1.79 20.98
N ARG A 132 17.10 1.01 21.80
CA ARG A 132 17.99 1.56 22.85
C ARG A 132 19.15 2.35 22.25
N ASN A 133 19.77 1.84 21.18
CA ASN A 133 20.79 2.59 20.47
C ASN A 133 20.23 3.91 19.93
N PHE A 134 19.10 3.88 19.22
CA PHE A 134 18.41 5.07 18.70
C PHE A 134 18.13 6.11 19.80
N GLN A 135 17.68 5.67 20.98
CA GLN A 135 17.44 6.57 22.12
C GLN A 135 18.75 7.19 22.65
N GLN A 136 19.84 6.41 22.72
CA GLN A 136 21.11 6.83 23.32
C GLN A 136 22.04 7.60 22.38
N THR A 137 21.87 7.46 21.07
CA THR A 137 22.73 8.09 20.06
C THR A 137 21.98 9.18 19.30
N THR A 138 20.91 8.80 18.60
CA THR A 138 20.15 9.70 17.74
C THR A 138 19.28 10.65 18.55
N CYS A 139 18.44 10.18 19.47
CA CYS A 139 17.55 11.07 20.23
C CYS A 139 18.30 12.09 21.10
N THR A 140 19.50 11.77 21.58
CA THR A 140 20.34 12.68 22.39
C THR A 140 21.05 13.75 21.54
N ALA A 141 21.26 13.49 20.25
CA ALA A 141 21.89 14.44 19.33
C ALA A 141 20.98 15.64 19.00
N PHE A 142 19.65 15.47 19.10
CA PHE A 142 18.68 16.49 18.71
C PHE A 142 17.85 17.01 19.90
N LYS A 143 17.74 18.33 20.03
CA LYS A 143 16.90 19.00 21.05
C LYS A 143 15.43 19.02 20.62
N THR A 144 14.76 17.88 20.78
CA THR A 144 13.35 17.71 20.41
C THR A 144 12.38 18.45 21.33
N LYS A 145 11.34 19.05 20.74
CA LYS A 145 10.27 19.78 21.44
C LYS A 145 8.89 19.21 21.07
N GLU A 146 7.88 19.61 21.83
CA GLU A 146 6.47 19.42 21.48
C GLU A 146 6.21 19.85 20.02
N LEU A 147 5.42 19.05 19.29
CA LEU A 147 4.97 19.46 17.96
C LEU A 147 4.10 20.72 18.08
N PRO A 148 4.00 21.57 17.04
CA PRO A 148 3.20 22.79 17.08
C PRO A 148 1.75 22.57 17.57
N ARG A 149 1.16 21.43 17.19
CA ARG A 149 -0.18 21.03 17.62
C ARG A 149 -0.25 20.64 19.10
N GLU A 150 0.77 19.98 19.64
CA GLU A 150 0.83 19.60 21.05
C GLU A 150 0.96 20.83 21.95
N ALA A 151 1.81 21.78 21.55
CA ALA A 151 1.98 23.05 22.26
C ALA A 151 0.69 23.88 22.28
N ARG A 152 -0.03 23.95 21.13
CA ARG A 152 -1.35 24.59 21.05
C ARG A 152 -2.37 23.93 21.97
N HIS A 153 -2.52 22.61 21.87
CA HIS A 153 -3.50 21.88 22.68
C HIS A 153 -3.25 22.04 24.20
N ARG A 154 -1.97 22.02 24.62
CA ARG A 154 -1.60 22.30 26.01
C ARG A 154 -1.95 23.71 26.43
N HIS A 155 -1.77 24.70 25.55
CA HIS A 155 -2.13 26.09 25.83
C HIS A 155 -3.64 26.25 25.97
N ASP A 156 -4.42 25.67 25.05
CA ASP A 156 -5.89 25.71 25.08
C ASP A 156 -6.44 25.05 26.36
N GLN A 157 -5.89 23.89 26.74
CA GLN A 157 -6.24 23.24 28.01
C GLN A 157 -5.90 24.11 29.22
N ALA A 158 -4.72 24.74 29.24
CA ALA A 158 -4.31 25.60 30.33
C ALA A 158 -5.23 26.84 30.47
N ILE A 159 -5.65 27.42 29.33
CA ILE A 159 -6.67 28.49 29.30
C ILE A 159 -8.00 27.99 29.87
N SER A 160 -8.49 26.82 29.44
CA SER A 160 -9.74 26.25 29.94
C SER A 160 -9.71 25.96 31.44
N SER A 161 -8.52 25.63 31.98
CA SER A 161 -8.31 25.39 33.42
C SER A 161 -8.03 26.66 34.25
N GLY A 162 -8.11 27.86 33.67
CA GLY A 162 -7.94 29.13 34.38
C GLY A 162 -6.48 29.54 34.68
N SER A 163 -5.49 28.86 34.10
CA SER A 163 -4.07 29.16 34.32
C SER A 163 -3.58 30.31 33.41
N LYS A 164 -3.44 31.51 33.98
CA LYS A 164 -3.03 32.75 33.27
C LYS A 164 -1.55 32.82 32.86
N THR A 165 -0.72 31.84 33.22
CA THR A 165 0.75 31.89 33.05
C THR A 165 1.31 30.87 32.05
N SER A 166 0.45 30.12 31.33
CA SER A 166 0.97 29.14 30.37
C SER A 166 1.50 29.82 29.10
N SER A 167 2.81 29.73 28.87
CA SER A 167 3.41 30.18 27.62
C SER A 167 3.08 29.23 26.46
N SER A 168 2.85 29.81 25.28
CA SER A 168 2.74 29.11 23.99
C SER A 168 4.04 28.39 23.56
N THR A 169 5.14 28.62 24.30
CA THR A 169 6.44 28.06 23.98
C THR A 169 6.45 26.51 24.04
N PRO A 170 6.88 25.82 22.97
CA PRO A 170 6.96 24.37 22.95
C PRO A 170 7.93 23.83 24.02
N LYS A 171 7.49 22.86 24.83
CA LYS A 171 8.34 22.23 25.85
C LYS A 171 9.28 21.19 25.24
N LEU A 172 10.40 20.91 25.89
CA LEU A 172 11.30 19.81 25.51
C LEU A 172 10.59 18.46 25.67
N LYS A 173 10.83 17.54 24.73
CA LYS A 173 10.13 16.24 24.70
C LYS A 173 11.07 15.09 24.33
N ALA A 174 11.58 14.40 25.35
CA ALA A 174 12.40 13.20 25.17
C ALA A 174 11.57 11.99 24.69
N PHE A 175 12.24 11.07 23.99
CA PHE A 175 11.65 9.79 23.62
C PHE A 175 11.61 8.82 24.80
N ASN A 176 10.44 8.24 25.08
CA ASN A 176 10.26 7.31 26.20
C ASN A 176 10.04 5.88 25.70
N LEU A 177 10.98 5.00 26.04
CA LEU A 177 10.89 3.55 25.82
C LEU A 177 10.25 2.79 26.98
N ASN A 178 10.23 3.36 28.19
CA ASN A 178 9.70 2.73 29.40
C ASN A 178 8.17 2.83 29.41
N THR A 179 7.53 2.13 28.49
CA THR A 179 6.07 2.02 28.39
C THR A 179 5.70 0.57 28.20
N TYR A 180 4.60 0.13 28.82
CA TYR A 180 4.08 -1.23 28.68
C TYR A 180 4.06 -1.72 27.23
N LYS A 181 3.64 -0.86 26.30
CA LYS A 181 3.51 -1.16 24.86
C LYS A 181 4.82 -1.62 24.19
N TRP A 182 5.97 -1.15 24.66
CA TRP A 182 7.27 -1.59 24.15
C TRP A 182 7.68 -2.92 24.78
N HIS A 183 7.37 -3.13 26.06
CA HIS A 183 7.69 -4.36 26.77
C HIS A 183 6.81 -5.53 26.35
N SER A 184 5.56 -5.27 25.97
CA SER A 184 4.63 -6.30 25.52
C SER A 184 4.97 -6.89 24.15
N LEU A 185 5.96 -6.34 23.42
CA LEU A 185 6.42 -6.93 22.16
C LEU A 185 7.03 -8.32 22.37
N GLY A 186 7.68 -8.57 23.51
CA GLY A 186 8.21 -9.88 23.90
C GLY A 186 7.13 -10.93 24.13
N ASP A 187 5.90 -10.52 24.44
CA ASP A 187 4.82 -11.45 24.75
C ASP A 187 4.14 -12.00 23.48
N TYR A 188 4.43 -11.44 22.30
CA TYR A 188 3.80 -11.86 21.04
C TYR A 188 4.10 -13.32 20.69
N VAL A 189 5.37 -13.73 20.73
CA VAL A 189 5.76 -15.10 20.35
C VAL A 189 5.18 -16.15 21.32
N PRO A 190 5.32 -16.01 22.66
CA PRO A 190 4.66 -16.91 23.60
C PRO A 190 3.13 -16.96 23.42
N THR A 191 2.50 -15.80 23.22
CA THR A 191 1.04 -15.70 23.00
C THR A 191 0.64 -16.44 21.73
N ILE A 192 1.39 -16.27 20.63
CA ILE A 192 1.09 -16.94 19.36
C ILE A 192 1.24 -18.46 19.49
N ARG A 193 2.26 -18.93 20.21
CA ARG A 193 2.47 -20.37 20.48
C ARG A 193 1.33 -20.98 21.31
N LEU A 194 0.82 -20.25 22.30
CA LEU A 194 -0.22 -20.74 23.21
C LEU A 194 -1.62 -20.69 22.58
N PHE A 195 -1.94 -19.62 21.86
CA PHE A 195 -3.32 -19.29 21.51
C PHE A 195 -3.57 -19.13 20.00
N GLY A 196 -2.52 -19.12 19.17
CA GLY A 196 -2.60 -18.95 17.72
C GLY A 196 -2.32 -17.53 17.20
N THR A 197 -2.53 -17.29 15.91
CA THR A 197 -2.14 -16.03 15.25
C THR A 197 -2.94 -14.82 15.72
N THR A 198 -2.35 -13.63 15.60
CA THR A 198 -2.93 -12.37 16.12
C THR A 198 -4.23 -11.93 15.45
N ASP A 199 -4.63 -12.55 14.33
CA ASP A 199 -5.88 -12.29 13.63
C ASP A 199 -7.06 -13.16 14.10
N ILE A 200 -6.83 -14.18 14.94
CA ILE A 200 -7.87 -15.10 15.42
C ILE A 200 -8.62 -14.55 16.65
N TYR A 201 -8.08 -13.54 17.34
CA TYR A 201 -8.65 -12.98 18.58
C TYR A 201 -9.79 -11.97 18.40
N SER A 202 -10.29 -11.75 17.18
CA SER A 202 -11.27 -10.68 16.93
C SER A 202 -12.59 -11.18 16.35
N THR A 203 -13.68 -10.90 17.06
CA THR A 203 -15.07 -11.03 16.62
C THR A 203 -15.47 -10.01 15.54
N GLN A 204 -14.56 -9.16 15.07
CA GLN A 204 -14.84 -8.09 14.08
C GLN A 204 -15.12 -8.57 12.66
N ILE A 205 -14.91 -9.85 12.33
CA ILE A 205 -15.25 -10.38 11.00
C ILE A 205 -16.75 -10.20 10.68
N ALA A 206 -17.63 -10.19 11.69
CA ALA A 206 -19.06 -9.89 11.51
C ALA A 206 -19.38 -8.39 11.29
N ILE A 207 -18.49 -7.47 11.70
CA ILE A 207 -18.74 -6.02 11.67
C ILE A 207 -18.23 -5.39 10.37
N LEU A 208 -17.17 -5.91 9.76
CA LEU A 208 -16.50 -5.27 8.62
C LEU A 208 -17.37 -5.10 7.36
N GLN A 209 -18.42 -5.91 7.19
CA GLN A 209 -19.37 -5.73 6.07
C GLN A 209 -20.44 -4.67 6.37
N GLY A 210 -20.85 -4.47 7.62
CA GLY A 210 -21.84 -3.46 8.02
C GLY A 210 -21.24 -2.09 8.37
N GLU A 211 -20.02 -2.05 8.93
CA GLU A 211 -19.43 -0.82 9.49
C GLU A 211 -19.05 0.22 8.44
N SER A 212 -18.63 -0.21 7.24
CA SER A 212 -18.20 0.73 6.19
C SER A 212 -19.39 1.54 5.63
N LEU A 213 -20.55 0.90 5.48
CA LEU A 213 -21.82 1.54 5.13
C LEU A 213 -22.34 2.37 6.31
N HIS A 214 -22.25 1.85 7.53
CA HIS A 214 -22.69 2.55 8.73
C HIS A 214 -21.89 3.84 9.02
N ARG A 215 -20.57 3.84 8.78
CA ARG A 215 -19.72 5.05 8.89
C ARG A 215 -20.08 6.10 7.85
N LEU A 216 -20.35 5.69 6.62
CA LEU A 216 -20.79 6.59 5.56
C LEU A 216 -22.15 7.22 5.90
N LEU A 217 -23.11 6.40 6.34
CA LEU A 217 -24.43 6.87 6.76
C LEU A 217 -24.35 7.78 7.97
N LYS A 218 -23.52 7.45 8.99
CA LYS A 218 -23.29 8.32 10.16
C LYS A 218 -22.71 9.68 9.78
N ARG A 219 -21.72 9.71 8.89
CA ARG A 219 -21.13 10.96 8.38
C ARG A 219 -22.10 11.78 7.54
N MET A 220 -22.97 11.12 6.78
CA MET A 220 -24.00 11.82 6.01
C MET A 220 -25.14 12.30 6.92
N TYR A 221 -25.45 11.55 7.98
CA TYR A 221 -26.49 11.87 8.95
C TYR A 221 -26.14 13.10 9.78
N THR A 222 -24.87 13.27 10.18
CA THR A 222 -24.38 14.50 10.83
C THR A 222 -24.54 15.75 9.97
N LEU A 223 -24.71 15.59 8.65
CA LEU A 223 -24.90 16.69 7.69
C LEU A 223 -26.38 16.90 7.31
N THR A 224 -27.31 16.24 8.01
CA THR A 224 -28.76 16.44 7.84
C THR A 224 -29.30 17.31 8.96
N ASN A 225 -30.44 17.97 8.74
CA ASN A 225 -31.16 18.67 9.81
C ASN A 225 -31.94 17.73 10.75
N LYS A 226 -31.71 16.41 10.63
CA LYS A 226 -32.33 15.30 11.38
C LYS A 226 -33.85 15.14 11.25
N ASN A 227 -34.54 16.01 10.49
CA ASN A 227 -35.98 15.94 10.24
C ASN A 227 -36.28 15.30 8.87
N GLY A 228 -36.96 14.15 8.82
CA GLY A 228 -37.17 13.41 7.56
C GLY A 228 -35.85 13.04 6.85
N HIS A 229 -34.86 12.61 7.65
CA HIS A 229 -33.45 12.51 7.26
C HIS A 229 -33.17 11.52 6.12
N GLU A 230 -34.02 10.51 5.91
CA GLU A 230 -33.85 9.48 4.89
C GLU A 230 -33.76 10.07 3.48
N ARG A 231 -34.67 10.99 3.12
CA ARG A 231 -34.69 11.66 1.81
C ARG A 231 -33.47 12.56 1.63
N GLN A 232 -33.02 13.22 2.68
CA GLN A 232 -31.83 14.08 2.65
C GLN A 232 -30.54 13.27 2.49
N LEU A 233 -30.46 12.13 3.17
CA LEU A 233 -29.34 11.18 3.07
C LEU A 233 -29.22 10.62 1.65
N ALA A 234 -30.35 10.20 1.06
CA ALA A 234 -30.42 9.70 -0.30
C ALA A 234 -30.00 10.77 -1.32
N GLN A 235 -30.51 12.00 -1.19
CA GLN A 235 -30.15 13.10 -2.08
C GLN A 235 -28.67 13.50 -1.99
N ARG A 236 -28.08 13.52 -0.78
CA ARG A 236 -26.65 13.80 -0.58
C ARG A 236 -25.78 12.67 -1.12
N TYR A 237 -26.14 11.42 -0.87
CA TYR A 237 -25.46 10.27 -1.45
C TYR A 237 -25.45 10.35 -2.99
N MET A 238 -26.60 10.65 -3.60
CA MET A 238 -26.72 10.83 -5.05
C MET A 238 -25.89 12.01 -5.57
N ARG A 239 -25.82 13.14 -4.85
CA ARG A 239 -24.94 14.26 -5.21
C ARG A 239 -23.46 13.87 -5.16
N VAL A 240 -23.01 13.18 -4.11
CA VAL A 240 -21.62 12.70 -4.00
C VAL A 240 -21.31 11.66 -5.08
N ALA A 241 -22.25 10.77 -5.38
CA ALA A 241 -22.12 9.81 -6.47
C ALA A 241 -22.01 10.50 -7.83
N ARG A 242 -22.85 11.51 -8.11
CA ARG A 242 -22.79 12.34 -9.32
C ARG A 242 -21.50 13.15 -9.41
N ALA A 243 -21.05 13.78 -8.33
CA ALA A 243 -19.79 14.50 -8.29
C ALA A 243 -18.59 13.58 -8.54
N ARG A 244 -18.58 12.37 -7.98
CA ARG A 244 -17.59 11.33 -8.29
C ARG A 244 -17.66 10.87 -9.74
N ALA A 245 -18.86 10.72 -10.29
CA ALA A 245 -19.05 10.38 -11.70
C ALA A 245 -18.55 11.51 -12.63
N ALA A 246 -18.83 12.77 -12.29
CA ALA A 246 -18.34 13.95 -13.01
C ALA A 246 -16.81 14.10 -12.92
N ALA A 247 -16.21 13.92 -11.74
CA ALA A 247 -14.75 13.91 -11.57
C ALA A 247 -14.09 12.76 -12.34
N ARG A 248 -14.73 11.58 -12.39
CA ARG A 248 -14.30 10.45 -13.24
C ARG A 248 -14.44 10.78 -14.72
N ALA A 249 -15.48 11.49 -15.12
CA ALA A 249 -15.70 11.95 -16.49
C ALA A 249 -14.64 12.99 -16.90
N ASN A 250 -14.30 13.94 -16.03
CA ASN A 250 -13.24 14.92 -16.26
C ASN A 250 -11.85 14.26 -16.34
N ARG A 251 -11.53 13.27 -15.49
CA ARG A 251 -10.32 12.43 -15.64
C ARG A 251 -10.32 11.59 -16.93
N ALA A 252 -11.49 11.26 -17.47
CA ALA A 252 -11.63 10.55 -18.75
C ALA A 252 -11.53 11.50 -19.96
N ARG A 253 -11.62 12.82 -19.75
CA ARG A 253 -11.44 13.87 -20.77
C ARG A 253 -9.99 14.31 -20.96
N GLN A 254 -9.07 13.91 -20.08
CA GLN A 254 -7.66 14.17 -20.30
C GLN A 254 -7.14 13.42 -21.54
N PRO A 255 -6.30 14.04 -22.36
CA PRO A 255 -5.62 13.38 -23.46
C PRO A 255 -4.81 12.18 -22.94
N ARG A 256 -4.89 11.05 -23.65
CA ARG A 256 -4.23 9.79 -23.32
C ARG A 256 -3.69 9.17 -24.58
N HIS A 257 -2.67 8.33 -24.44
CA HIS A 257 -2.18 7.53 -25.55
C HIS A 257 -3.26 6.59 -26.09
N PHE A 258 -3.28 6.42 -27.41
CA PHE A 258 -4.32 5.69 -28.15
C PHE A 258 -4.45 4.21 -27.73
N HIS A 259 -3.39 3.64 -27.16
CA HIS A 259 -3.38 2.24 -26.71
C HIS A 259 -4.11 1.99 -25.38
N LEU A 260 -4.51 3.05 -24.66
CA LEU A 260 -5.16 2.95 -23.36
C LEU A 260 -6.69 3.06 -23.49
N VAL A 261 -7.41 2.09 -22.93
CA VAL A 261 -8.87 2.02 -23.04
C VAL A 261 -9.57 3.07 -22.17
N ARG A 262 -10.52 3.81 -22.77
CA ARG A 262 -11.36 4.80 -22.05
C ARG A 262 -12.29 4.12 -21.03
N SER A 263 -12.51 4.78 -19.89
CA SER A 263 -13.36 4.23 -18.81
C SER A 263 -14.80 3.90 -19.22
N GLY A 264 -15.35 4.54 -20.27
CA GLY A 264 -16.70 4.27 -20.78
C GLY A 264 -16.80 3.18 -21.85
N LEU A 265 -15.68 2.62 -22.33
CA LEU A 265 -15.67 1.60 -23.39
C LEU A 265 -15.32 0.20 -22.87
N SER A 266 -14.92 0.09 -21.61
CA SER A 266 -14.49 -1.17 -20.98
C SER A 266 -15.66 -1.89 -20.35
N ASP A 267 -15.82 -3.17 -20.69
CA ASP A 267 -16.72 -4.06 -19.95
C ASP A 267 -16.15 -4.31 -18.54
N PRO A 268 -16.97 -4.25 -17.47
CA PRO A 268 -16.54 -4.65 -16.15
C PRO A 268 -16.20 -6.15 -16.16
N LEU A 269 -15.07 -6.53 -15.56
CA LEU A 269 -14.75 -7.94 -15.34
C LEU A 269 -15.80 -8.50 -14.37
N GLY A 270 -16.59 -9.48 -14.82
CA GLY A 270 -17.61 -10.13 -14.00
C GLY A 270 -17.01 -10.92 -12.82
N MET A 271 -17.86 -11.61 -12.05
CA MET A 271 -17.39 -12.60 -11.08
C MET A 271 -16.74 -13.78 -11.82
N VAL A 272 -15.40 -13.84 -11.81
CA VAL A 272 -14.62 -14.92 -12.43
C VAL A 272 -14.09 -15.86 -11.37
N SER A 273 -14.05 -17.16 -11.71
CA SER A 273 -13.46 -18.20 -10.88
C SER A 273 -12.01 -17.88 -10.50
N MET A 274 -11.69 -17.97 -9.21
CA MET A 274 -10.31 -17.82 -8.69
C MET A 274 -9.39 -19.00 -9.05
N ARG A 275 -9.91 -20.03 -9.74
CA ARG A 275 -9.10 -21.16 -10.24
C ARG A 275 -8.31 -20.81 -11.49
N VAL A 276 -8.77 -19.84 -12.28
CA VAL A 276 -8.05 -19.37 -13.46
C VAL A 276 -6.94 -18.44 -12.99
N HIS A 277 -5.73 -18.58 -13.53
CA HIS A 277 -4.58 -17.78 -13.13
C HIS A 277 -4.81 -16.29 -13.36
N HIS A 278 -5.25 -15.88 -14.55
CA HIS A 278 -5.54 -14.50 -14.86
C HIS A 278 -6.77 -14.38 -15.75
N HIS A 279 -7.31 -13.16 -15.85
CA HIS A 279 -8.46 -12.88 -16.69
C HIS A 279 -8.48 -11.43 -17.15
N THR A 280 -8.80 -11.23 -18.43
CA THR A 280 -9.00 -9.93 -19.07
C THR A 280 -10.27 -9.93 -19.93
N SER A 281 -10.75 -8.76 -20.33
CA SER A 281 -11.90 -8.66 -21.25
C SER A 281 -11.49 -9.02 -22.67
N TRP A 282 -12.27 -9.89 -23.31
CA TRP A 282 -12.11 -10.29 -24.71
C TRP A 282 -12.96 -9.44 -25.67
N ALA A 283 -13.50 -8.32 -25.20
CA ALA A 283 -14.25 -7.39 -26.02
C ALA A 283 -13.36 -6.78 -27.12
N ARG A 284 -13.90 -6.68 -28.34
CA ARG A 284 -13.19 -6.12 -29.51
C ARG A 284 -13.51 -4.65 -29.77
N ARG A 285 -13.94 -3.91 -28.74
CA ARG A 285 -14.43 -2.52 -28.83
C ARG A 285 -13.33 -1.47 -29.00
N SER A 286 -12.07 -1.83 -28.73
CA SER A 286 -10.93 -0.93 -28.82
C SER A 286 -9.84 -1.54 -29.71
N PRO A 287 -10.08 -1.64 -31.03
CA PRO A 287 -9.07 -2.11 -31.97
C PRO A 287 -7.95 -1.08 -32.15
N ILE A 288 -6.73 -1.58 -32.23
CA ILE A 288 -5.52 -0.85 -32.60
C ILE A 288 -5.00 -1.48 -33.88
N ASP A 289 -5.01 -0.71 -34.95
CA ASP A 289 -4.34 -1.07 -36.20
C ASP A 289 -2.83 -1.03 -36.00
N ILE A 290 -2.17 -2.19 -36.13
CA ILE A 290 -0.75 -2.33 -35.82
C ILE A 290 0.13 -1.43 -36.70
N PRO A 291 0.00 -1.41 -38.04
CA PRO A 291 0.82 -0.55 -38.89
C PRO A 291 0.72 0.94 -38.52
N ARG A 292 -0.50 1.45 -38.29
CA ARG A 292 -0.71 2.84 -37.87
C ARG A 292 -0.10 3.14 -36.50
N PHE A 293 -0.13 2.16 -35.59
CA PHE A 293 0.38 2.31 -34.24
C PHE A 293 1.91 2.38 -34.20
N VAL A 294 2.59 1.52 -34.98
CA VAL A 294 4.06 1.47 -35.06
C VAL A 294 4.65 2.66 -35.81
N GLY A 295 3.91 3.28 -36.74
CA GLY A 295 4.37 4.45 -37.50
C GLY A 295 4.55 5.75 -36.70
N THR A 296 4.52 5.71 -35.36
CA THR A 296 4.73 6.87 -34.49
C THR A 296 6.22 7.04 -34.16
N GLN A 297 6.70 8.28 -34.04
CA GLN A 297 8.10 8.58 -33.65
C GLN A 297 8.35 8.41 -32.14
N ASP A 298 7.59 7.55 -31.47
CA ASP A 298 7.69 7.33 -30.02
C ASP A 298 8.81 6.33 -29.72
N PRO A 299 9.81 6.66 -28.87
CA PRO A 299 10.90 5.75 -28.53
C PRO A 299 10.42 4.40 -27.98
N ALA A 300 9.28 4.36 -27.29
CA ALA A 300 8.70 3.12 -26.79
C ALA A 300 8.32 2.14 -27.91
N MET A 301 8.06 2.65 -29.12
CA MET A 301 7.65 1.84 -30.28
C MET A 301 8.81 1.28 -31.09
N LYS A 302 10.05 1.57 -30.70
CA LYS A 302 11.24 1.04 -31.36
C LYS A 302 11.18 -0.49 -31.37
N ASP A 303 11.25 -1.05 -32.58
CA ASP A 303 11.16 -2.50 -32.84
C ASP A 303 9.90 -3.19 -32.31
N PHE A 304 8.81 -2.44 -32.10
CA PHE A 304 7.56 -2.98 -31.54
C PHE A 304 7.02 -4.18 -32.32
N TYR A 305 6.93 -4.07 -33.66
CA TYR A 305 6.33 -5.13 -34.47
C TYR A 305 7.21 -6.39 -34.58
N PRO A 306 8.53 -6.30 -34.87
CA PRO A 306 9.41 -7.46 -34.81
C PRO A 306 9.35 -8.18 -33.45
N LYS A 307 9.42 -7.44 -32.33
CA LYS A 307 9.31 -8.02 -30.99
C LYS A 307 7.95 -8.66 -30.73
N LEU A 308 6.87 -8.09 -31.25
CA LEU A 308 5.53 -8.68 -31.15
C LEU A 308 5.46 -10.01 -31.92
N GLN A 309 6.05 -10.06 -33.11
CA GLN A 309 6.12 -11.29 -33.90
C GLN A 309 6.94 -12.36 -33.19
N ASP A 310 8.08 -11.98 -32.63
CA ASP A 310 8.94 -12.87 -31.86
C ASP A 310 8.19 -13.45 -30.64
N HIS A 311 7.55 -12.60 -29.84
CA HIS A 311 6.72 -13.01 -28.70
C HIS A 311 5.62 -14.01 -29.09
N ILE A 312 4.87 -13.69 -30.15
CA ILE A 312 3.80 -14.56 -30.66
C ILE A 312 4.39 -15.88 -31.16
N LEU A 313 5.49 -15.84 -31.90
CA LEU A 313 6.13 -17.03 -32.45
C LEU A 313 6.64 -17.95 -31.35
N GLY A 314 7.33 -17.41 -30.35
CA GLY A 314 7.83 -18.16 -29.20
C GLY A 314 6.68 -18.90 -28.48
N ARG A 315 5.54 -18.22 -28.29
CA ARG A 315 4.36 -18.83 -27.68
C ARG A 315 3.66 -19.86 -28.58
N LEU A 316 3.57 -19.63 -29.89
CA LEU A 316 3.03 -20.61 -30.84
C LEU A 316 3.92 -21.86 -30.96
N GLN A 317 5.22 -21.72 -30.66
CA GLN A 317 6.17 -22.84 -30.60
C GLN A 317 6.29 -23.46 -29.19
N HIS A 318 5.54 -22.98 -28.20
CA HIS A 318 5.60 -23.42 -26.80
C HIS A 318 7.02 -23.34 -26.19
N ARG A 319 7.78 -22.29 -26.52
CA ARG A 319 9.08 -22.04 -25.90
C ARG A 319 8.93 -21.69 -24.42
N ILE A 320 9.93 -22.06 -23.63
CA ILE A 320 10.04 -21.64 -22.22
C ILE A 320 10.31 -20.14 -22.21
N PHE A 321 9.70 -19.42 -21.26
CA PHE A 321 9.95 -18.00 -21.10
C PHE A 321 11.35 -17.76 -20.53
N ASP A 322 12.18 -17.07 -21.29
CA ASP A 322 13.57 -16.70 -21.00
C ASP A 322 13.75 -15.18 -20.91
N GLY A 323 12.65 -14.45 -20.70
CA GLY A 323 12.64 -12.99 -20.77
C GLY A 323 12.08 -12.41 -22.07
N ASP A 324 11.49 -13.27 -22.91
CA ASP A 324 11.10 -12.91 -24.28
C ASP A 324 12.34 -12.59 -25.14
N ASP A 325 13.47 -13.22 -24.82
CA ASP A 325 14.75 -13.04 -25.50
C ASP A 325 14.82 -14.00 -26.69
N HIS A 326 14.35 -13.54 -27.84
CA HIS A 326 14.18 -14.36 -29.03
C HIS A 326 15.20 -14.02 -30.13
N HIS A 327 16.47 -13.97 -29.75
CA HIS A 327 17.59 -13.63 -30.63
C HIS A 327 17.82 -14.58 -31.81
N ASP A 328 17.28 -15.79 -31.74
CA ASP A 328 17.48 -16.82 -32.76
C ASP A 328 16.46 -16.74 -33.90
N PHE A 329 15.37 -15.96 -33.76
CA PHE A 329 14.39 -15.80 -34.83
C PHE A 329 14.90 -14.89 -35.95
N THR A 330 14.81 -15.41 -37.17
CA THR A 330 15.16 -14.65 -38.38
C THR A 330 13.96 -13.87 -38.92
N ASP A 331 14.20 -12.91 -39.81
CA ASP A 331 13.10 -12.22 -40.49
C ASP A 331 12.22 -13.18 -41.32
N ALA A 332 12.80 -14.27 -41.83
CA ALA A 332 12.03 -15.33 -42.49
C ALA A 332 11.08 -16.02 -41.52
N ASP A 333 11.48 -16.24 -40.26
CA ASP A 333 10.63 -16.80 -39.22
C ASP A 333 9.50 -15.82 -38.85
N ARG A 334 9.82 -14.54 -38.67
CA ARG A 334 8.83 -13.48 -38.38
C ARG A 334 7.79 -13.35 -39.47
N ASN A 335 8.19 -13.47 -40.73
CA ASN A 335 7.29 -13.44 -41.88
C ASN A 335 6.31 -14.62 -41.94
N THR A 336 6.50 -15.66 -41.12
CA THR A 336 5.52 -16.73 -40.96
C THR A 336 4.38 -16.37 -40.01
N VAL A 337 4.49 -15.30 -39.21
CA VAL A 337 3.52 -14.94 -38.17
C VAL A 337 2.52 -13.91 -38.69
N TYR A 338 1.23 -14.19 -38.50
CA TYR A 338 0.15 -13.30 -38.88
C TYR A 338 -0.80 -13.02 -37.72
N VAL A 339 -1.03 -11.74 -37.44
CA VAL A 339 -2.08 -11.28 -36.52
C VAL A 339 -3.36 -11.06 -37.32
N LEU A 340 -4.44 -11.73 -36.91
CA LEU A 340 -5.72 -11.64 -37.59
C LEU A 340 -6.20 -10.17 -37.64
N ASN A 341 -6.59 -9.71 -38.83
CA ASN A 341 -7.02 -8.34 -39.12
C ASN A 341 -5.96 -7.25 -38.87
N ASN A 342 -4.67 -7.61 -38.69
CA ASN A 342 -3.61 -6.67 -38.31
C ASN A 342 -3.96 -5.81 -37.08
N ALA A 343 -4.78 -6.35 -36.17
CA ALA A 343 -5.36 -5.60 -35.07
C ALA A 343 -5.04 -6.23 -33.71
N LEU A 344 -4.55 -5.40 -32.79
CA LEU A 344 -4.55 -5.69 -31.35
C LEU A 344 -5.82 -5.11 -30.74
N TYR A 345 -6.42 -5.80 -29.78
CA TYR A 345 -7.58 -5.28 -29.05
C TYR A 345 -7.15 -4.88 -27.64
N ALA A 346 -7.18 -3.58 -27.36
CA ALA A 346 -6.79 -3.04 -26.07
C ALA A 346 -7.80 -3.35 -24.99
N THR A 347 -7.30 -3.65 -23.80
CA THR A 347 -8.08 -3.89 -22.60
C THR A 347 -7.63 -2.98 -21.45
N LYS A 348 -8.57 -2.62 -20.58
CA LYS A 348 -8.32 -1.65 -19.50
C LYS A 348 -7.58 -2.24 -18.31
N THR A 349 -7.86 -3.50 -17.98
CA THR A 349 -7.44 -4.14 -16.73
C THR A 349 -7.19 -5.62 -16.93
N LEU A 350 -6.13 -6.12 -16.32
CA LEU A 350 -5.86 -7.54 -16.16
C LEU A 350 -6.06 -7.88 -14.68
N ARG A 351 -6.80 -8.95 -14.39
CA ARG A 351 -6.88 -9.52 -13.03
C ARG A 351 -5.95 -10.72 -12.97
N VAL A 352 -5.05 -10.75 -11.98
CA VAL A 352 -4.16 -11.89 -11.70
C VAL A 352 -4.55 -12.48 -10.34
N ASN A 353 -4.93 -13.75 -10.33
CA ASN A 353 -5.27 -14.51 -9.14
C ASN A 353 -4.05 -15.34 -8.71
N TYR A 354 -3.72 -15.32 -7.43
CA TYR A 354 -2.57 -16.04 -6.88
C TYR A 354 -2.94 -16.74 -5.57
N THR A 355 -2.11 -17.71 -5.20
CA THR A 355 -2.17 -18.33 -3.87
C THR A 355 -1.24 -17.56 -2.94
N THR A 356 -1.74 -17.19 -1.77
CA THR A 356 -0.97 -16.48 -0.74
C THR A 356 -0.14 -17.46 0.09
N TYR A 357 0.83 -16.95 0.85
CA TYR A 357 1.70 -17.74 1.73
C TYR A 357 0.95 -18.68 2.70
N ASP A 358 -0.26 -18.30 3.13
CA ASP A 358 -1.15 -19.05 4.04
C ASP A 358 -2.19 -19.91 3.29
N VAL A 359 -1.93 -20.25 2.02
CA VAL A 359 -2.74 -21.14 1.17
C VAL A 359 -4.15 -20.58 0.90
N ARG A 360 -4.31 -19.25 0.95
CA ARG A 360 -5.56 -18.58 0.57
C ARG A 360 -5.50 -18.12 -0.88
N ARG A 361 -6.66 -17.81 -1.46
CA ARG A 361 -6.76 -17.21 -2.79
C ARG A 361 -6.96 -15.71 -2.65
N ASP A 362 -6.15 -14.96 -3.39
CA ASP A 362 -6.28 -13.52 -3.53
C ASP A 362 -6.02 -13.10 -4.98
N TYR A 363 -6.20 -11.81 -5.28
CA TYR A 363 -5.99 -11.29 -6.61
C TYR A 363 -5.54 -9.83 -6.61
N ASN A 364 -4.88 -9.44 -7.69
CA ASN A 364 -4.56 -8.05 -7.97
C ASN A 364 -5.14 -7.63 -9.31
N THR A 365 -5.49 -6.36 -9.42
CA THR A 365 -5.91 -5.74 -10.68
C THR A 365 -4.78 -4.86 -11.19
N VAL A 366 -4.21 -5.27 -12.32
CA VAL A 366 -3.22 -4.50 -13.05
C VAL A 366 -3.95 -3.51 -13.95
N ASN A 367 -3.53 -2.26 -13.87
CA ASN A 367 -4.07 -1.20 -14.69
C ASN A 367 -2.92 -0.28 -15.12
N PRO A 368 -2.61 -0.17 -16.42
CA PRO A 368 -1.47 0.62 -16.90
C PRO A 368 -1.42 2.07 -16.43
N LEU A 369 -2.57 2.65 -16.05
CA LEU A 369 -2.69 4.03 -15.60
C LEU A 369 -2.57 4.22 -14.08
N THR A 370 -2.78 3.18 -13.27
CA THR A 370 -2.92 3.36 -11.82
C THR A 370 -2.16 2.35 -10.97
N THR A 371 -1.97 1.13 -11.46
CA THR A 371 -1.26 0.04 -10.78
C THR A 371 -0.55 -0.81 -11.84
N PRO A 372 0.49 -0.27 -12.50
CA PRO A 372 1.06 -0.90 -13.69
C PRO A 372 2.15 -1.93 -13.39
N PHE A 373 2.69 -1.97 -12.17
CA PHE A 373 3.86 -2.79 -11.86
C PHE A 373 3.48 -4.23 -11.51
N VAL A 374 4.19 -5.17 -12.14
CA VAL A 374 4.03 -6.60 -11.92
C VAL A 374 5.38 -7.24 -11.67
N LEU A 375 5.37 -8.42 -11.04
CA LEU A 375 6.54 -9.24 -10.80
C LEU A 375 6.37 -10.65 -11.36
N MET A 376 7.47 -11.26 -11.79
CA MET A 376 7.58 -12.66 -12.23
C MET A 376 8.84 -13.31 -11.65
N ARG A 377 8.96 -14.64 -11.76
CA ARG A 377 10.21 -15.32 -11.44
C ARG A 377 11.31 -14.86 -12.40
N ALA A 378 12.49 -14.59 -11.87
CA ALA A 378 13.69 -14.47 -12.69
C ALA A 378 14.02 -15.85 -13.30
N PRO A 379 14.30 -15.95 -14.60
CA PRO A 379 14.71 -17.19 -15.25
C PRO A 379 16.10 -17.69 -14.79
N ASP A 380 16.96 -16.78 -14.31
CA ASP A 380 18.31 -17.12 -13.86
C ASP A 380 18.33 -17.77 -12.47
N SER A 381 18.66 -19.06 -12.43
CA SER A 381 18.63 -19.92 -11.23
C SER A 381 19.87 -19.79 -10.32
N GLY A 382 20.28 -18.56 -9.98
CA GLY A 382 21.46 -18.29 -9.13
C GLY A 382 21.16 -17.61 -7.79
N LEU A 383 22.21 -17.24 -7.04
CA LEU A 383 22.18 -16.36 -5.83
C LEU A 383 21.71 -14.90 -6.14
N ALA A 384 21.18 -14.68 -7.34
CA ALA A 384 20.69 -13.39 -7.80
C ALA A 384 19.30 -13.09 -7.23
N HIS A 385 18.86 -11.86 -7.41
CA HIS A 385 17.54 -11.41 -6.97
C HIS A 385 16.42 -12.28 -7.62
N PRO A 386 15.47 -12.82 -6.83
CA PRO A 386 14.53 -13.88 -7.24
C PRO A 386 13.47 -13.51 -8.29
N TYR A 387 13.27 -12.21 -8.53
CA TYR A 387 12.14 -11.71 -9.31
C TYR A 387 12.58 -10.70 -10.37
N TRP A 388 11.91 -10.70 -11.50
CA TRP A 388 11.97 -9.58 -12.44
C TRP A 388 10.75 -8.69 -12.25
N TYR A 389 10.87 -7.43 -12.67
CA TYR A 389 9.83 -6.44 -12.58
C TYR A 389 9.67 -5.70 -13.90
N CYS A 390 8.45 -5.29 -14.18
CA CYS A 390 8.17 -4.43 -15.31
C CYS A 390 6.98 -3.52 -15.04
N LYS A 391 6.94 -2.39 -15.75
CA LYS A 391 5.76 -1.53 -15.86
C LYS A 391 4.94 -2.00 -17.06
N VAL A 392 3.70 -2.42 -16.83
CA VAL A 392 2.75 -2.71 -17.91
C VAL A 392 2.26 -1.40 -18.51
N ILE A 393 2.54 -1.21 -19.79
CA ILE A 393 2.16 -0.03 -20.58
C ILE A 393 0.86 -0.32 -21.35
N GLY A 394 0.73 -1.53 -21.90
CA GLY A 394 -0.45 -1.95 -22.67
C GLY A 394 -0.93 -3.34 -22.29
N ILE A 395 -2.24 -3.55 -22.33
CA ILE A 395 -2.86 -4.87 -22.17
C ILE A 395 -3.66 -5.12 -23.45
N PHE A 396 -3.29 -6.17 -24.17
CA PHE A 396 -3.87 -6.50 -25.46
C PHE A 396 -4.37 -7.94 -25.49
N HIS A 397 -5.32 -8.21 -26.36
CA HIS A 397 -5.58 -9.56 -26.87
C HIS A 397 -5.65 -9.55 -28.38
N ALA A 398 -5.29 -10.68 -28.98
CA ALA A 398 -5.32 -10.87 -30.42
C ALA A 398 -5.53 -12.34 -30.77
N ARG A 399 -5.82 -12.60 -32.05
CA ARG A 399 -5.74 -13.96 -32.60
C ARG A 399 -4.58 -14.01 -33.58
N ALA A 400 -3.67 -14.94 -33.41
CA ALA A 400 -2.51 -15.09 -34.26
C ALA A 400 -2.36 -16.51 -34.78
N TYR A 401 -1.72 -16.66 -35.93
CA TYR A 401 -1.43 -17.95 -36.55
C TYR A 401 -0.11 -17.91 -37.31
N ARG A 402 0.42 -19.09 -37.61
CA ARG A 402 1.60 -19.28 -38.45
C ARG A 402 1.20 -19.77 -39.84
N SER A 403 1.81 -19.19 -40.87
CA SER A 403 1.74 -19.67 -42.26
C SER A 403 3.05 -20.34 -42.60
N LEU A 404 3.01 -21.65 -42.80
CA LEU A 404 4.15 -22.48 -43.21
C LEU A 404 3.96 -22.95 -44.64
N LEU A 405 5.05 -23.38 -45.29
CA LEU A 405 4.99 -24.01 -46.61
C LEU A 405 4.08 -25.25 -46.64
N THR A 406 3.90 -25.90 -45.48
CA THR A 406 3.06 -27.07 -45.27
C THR A 406 1.59 -26.74 -44.97
N GLY A 407 1.23 -25.46 -44.81
CA GLY A 407 -0.12 -24.99 -44.51
C GLY A 407 -0.18 -23.95 -43.39
N THR A 408 -1.37 -23.43 -43.11
CA THR A 408 -1.63 -22.46 -42.04
C THR A 408 -2.11 -23.16 -40.76
N THR A 409 -1.60 -22.74 -39.61
CA THR A 409 -2.11 -23.20 -38.32
C THR A 409 -3.47 -22.54 -38.01
N PRO A 410 -4.33 -23.16 -37.20
CA PRO A 410 -5.55 -22.51 -36.74
C PRO A 410 -5.20 -21.26 -35.89
N PRO A 411 -5.98 -20.16 -36.00
CA PRO A 411 -5.75 -18.97 -35.18
C PRO A 411 -5.95 -19.21 -33.69
N VAL A 412 -4.88 -19.02 -32.93
CA VAL A 412 -4.81 -19.12 -31.47
C VAL A 412 -5.12 -17.77 -30.85
N ALA A 413 -5.98 -17.76 -29.84
CA ALA A 413 -6.32 -16.56 -29.08
C ALA A 413 -5.25 -16.35 -27.99
N MET A 414 -4.66 -15.15 -27.94
CA MET A 414 -3.55 -14.83 -27.05
C MET A 414 -3.77 -13.49 -26.34
N GLU A 415 -3.47 -13.46 -25.05
CA GLU A 415 -3.39 -12.25 -24.23
C GLU A 415 -1.93 -11.80 -24.16
N ILE A 416 -1.67 -10.50 -24.32
CA ILE A 416 -0.32 -9.95 -24.52
C ILE A 416 -0.19 -8.69 -23.66
N LEU A 417 0.84 -8.63 -22.82
CA LEU A 417 1.23 -7.42 -22.11
C LEU A 417 2.38 -6.76 -22.84
N TRP A 418 2.26 -5.46 -23.09
CA TRP A 418 3.38 -4.65 -23.55
C TRP A 418 3.99 -3.92 -22.35
N VAL A 419 5.29 -4.09 -22.15
CA VAL A 419 5.94 -3.75 -20.89
C VAL A 419 7.22 -2.95 -21.10
N ARG A 420 7.58 -2.14 -20.11
CA ARG A 420 8.91 -1.55 -19.94
C ARG A 420 9.62 -2.27 -18.80
N TRP A 421 10.76 -2.87 -19.12
CA TRP A 421 11.51 -3.71 -18.19
C TRP A 421 12.27 -2.89 -17.16
N MET A 422 12.49 -3.52 -16.00
CA MET A 422 13.25 -2.93 -14.90
C MET A 422 14.36 -3.88 -14.45
N GLY A 423 15.55 -3.33 -14.27
CA GLY A 423 16.73 -4.04 -13.76
C GLY A 423 16.94 -3.77 -12.28
N ILE A 424 17.59 -4.71 -11.59
CA ILE A 424 18.07 -4.50 -10.23
C ILE A 424 19.20 -3.48 -10.24
N VAL A 425 19.17 -2.53 -9.30
CA VAL A 425 20.26 -1.57 -9.13
C VAL A 425 21.43 -2.31 -8.46
N PRO A 426 22.59 -2.51 -9.13
CA PRO A 426 23.66 -3.38 -8.62
C PRO A 426 24.22 -2.97 -7.27
N GLU A 427 24.20 -1.66 -6.98
CA GLU A 427 24.70 -1.09 -5.72
C GLU A 427 23.80 -1.44 -4.52
N ARG A 428 22.53 -1.79 -4.75
CA ARG A 428 21.52 -2.05 -3.72
C ARG A 428 20.55 -3.17 -4.16
N PRO A 429 21.03 -4.42 -4.27
CA PRO A 429 20.18 -5.56 -4.68
C PRO A 429 19.10 -5.92 -3.64
N GLY A 430 19.22 -5.36 -2.43
CA GLY A 430 18.42 -5.70 -1.26
C GLY A 430 19.13 -6.76 -0.41
N ASP A 431 19.08 -6.58 0.90
CA ASP A 431 19.70 -7.48 1.87
C ASP A 431 18.88 -7.45 3.17
N ILE A 432 18.24 -8.58 3.47
CA ILE A 432 17.39 -8.73 4.65
C ILE A 432 18.22 -8.68 5.94
N GLU A 433 19.46 -9.17 5.94
CA GLU A 433 20.35 -9.13 7.10
C GLU A 433 20.90 -7.72 7.33
N ALA A 434 21.22 -7.00 6.26
CA ALA A 434 21.61 -5.59 6.35
C ALA A 434 20.43 -4.62 6.53
N ALA A 435 19.19 -5.11 6.52
CA ALA A 435 17.96 -4.33 6.63
C ALA A 435 17.79 -3.32 5.48
N GLN A 436 18.01 -3.78 4.25
CA GLN A 436 17.94 -3.00 3.03
C GLN A 436 16.87 -3.54 2.08
N LEU A 437 15.97 -2.67 1.64
CA LEU A 437 14.98 -3.01 0.61
C LEU A 437 15.66 -3.14 -0.77
N PRO A 438 15.21 -4.10 -1.61
CA PRO A 438 15.65 -4.18 -3.00
C PRO A 438 15.33 -2.90 -3.78
N GLN A 439 16.26 -2.47 -4.63
CA GLN A 439 16.04 -1.35 -5.55
C GLN A 439 16.04 -1.80 -7.01
N VAL A 440 15.12 -1.23 -7.79
CA VAL A 440 14.99 -1.45 -9.24
C VAL A 440 14.94 -0.12 -9.99
N GLY A 441 15.45 -0.10 -11.21
CA GLY A 441 15.38 1.04 -12.12
C GLY A 441 14.86 0.60 -13.48
N PHE A 442 14.32 1.53 -14.29
CA PHE A 442 14.01 1.19 -15.67
C PHE A 442 15.28 0.84 -16.43
N VAL A 443 15.19 -0.15 -17.30
CA VAL A 443 16.23 -0.41 -18.29
C VAL A 443 16.29 0.81 -19.24
N PRO A 444 17.47 1.42 -19.46
CA PRO A 444 17.64 2.59 -20.34
C PRO A 444 17.19 2.33 -21.79
N GLU A 445 16.70 3.37 -22.49
CA GLU A 445 16.12 3.24 -23.85
C GLU A 445 17.10 2.77 -24.95
N ASP A 446 18.40 2.92 -24.74
CA ASP A 446 19.45 2.47 -25.65
C ASP A 446 19.67 0.96 -25.58
N ASP A 447 19.27 0.34 -24.47
CA ASP A 447 19.25 -1.10 -24.31
C ASP A 447 18.12 -1.72 -25.18
N PRO A 448 18.44 -2.71 -26.03
CA PRO A 448 17.44 -3.40 -26.85
C PRO A 448 16.28 -4.01 -26.05
N TYR A 449 16.45 -4.29 -24.76
CA TYR A 449 15.45 -4.90 -23.89
C TYR A 449 14.69 -3.90 -23.02
N ALA A 450 14.83 -2.59 -23.24
CA ALA A 450 14.07 -1.60 -22.49
C ALA A 450 12.54 -1.83 -22.55
N PHE A 451 12.06 -2.26 -23.72
CA PHE A 451 10.67 -2.55 -24.01
C PHE A 451 10.52 -3.94 -24.63
N GLY A 452 9.47 -4.66 -24.23
CA GLY A 452 9.18 -6.00 -24.74
C GLY A 452 7.75 -6.42 -24.47
N PHE A 453 7.49 -7.71 -24.64
CA PHE A 453 6.19 -8.30 -24.36
C PHE A 453 6.29 -9.33 -23.24
N LEU A 454 5.14 -9.60 -22.62
CA LEU A 454 5.04 -10.53 -21.52
C LEU A 454 3.73 -11.30 -21.64
N ASP A 455 3.83 -12.63 -21.50
CA ASP A 455 2.66 -13.48 -21.35
C ASP A 455 2.08 -13.27 -19.93
N PRO A 456 0.81 -12.87 -19.78
CA PRO A 456 0.15 -12.79 -18.47
C PRO A 456 0.27 -14.07 -17.63
N ALA A 457 0.51 -15.23 -18.24
CA ALA A 457 0.75 -16.49 -17.54
C ALA A 457 2.03 -16.48 -16.68
N GLN A 458 3.02 -15.63 -16.99
CA GLN A 458 4.27 -15.50 -16.25
C GLN A 458 4.17 -14.56 -15.04
N VAL A 459 3.14 -13.72 -14.99
CA VAL A 459 2.96 -12.75 -13.89
C VAL A 459 2.55 -13.49 -12.62
N ILE A 460 3.33 -13.36 -11.55
CA ILE A 460 2.95 -13.94 -10.26
C ILE A 460 1.84 -13.09 -9.62
N ARG A 461 2.08 -11.78 -9.53
CA ARG A 461 1.14 -10.79 -8.98
C ARG A 461 1.60 -9.36 -9.27
N ALA A 462 0.83 -8.36 -8.83
CA ALA A 462 1.26 -6.98 -8.87
C ALA A 462 2.32 -6.71 -7.80
N SER A 463 3.23 -5.75 -8.06
CA SER A 463 4.27 -5.30 -7.12
C SER A 463 4.02 -3.87 -6.68
N HIS A 464 4.32 -3.54 -5.42
CA HIS A 464 4.32 -2.17 -4.94
C HIS A 464 5.72 -1.57 -5.08
N LEU A 465 5.88 -0.69 -6.08
CA LEU A 465 7.13 0.03 -6.29
C LEU A 465 6.97 1.48 -5.85
N ILE A 466 7.78 1.91 -4.89
CA ILE A 466 7.76 3.27 -4.35
C ILE A 466 8.98 4.01 -4.90
N PRO A 467 8.82 5.21 -5.49
CA PRO A 467 9.95 6.00 -5.95
C PRO A 467 11.00 6.22 -4.87
N ARG A 468 12.28 6.12 -5.23
CA ARG A 468 13.38 6.55 -4.37
C ARG A 468 13.51 8.07 -4.43
N PHE A 469 12.72 8.77 -3.62
CA PHE A 469 12.65 10.24 -3.65
C PHE A 469 14.02 10.91 -3.50
N ALA A 470 14.87 10.42 -2.61
CA ALA A 470 16.23 10.93 -2.40
C ALA A 470 17.14 10.82 -3.64
N GLY A 471 16.88 9.89 -4.55
CA GLY A 471 17.63 9.74 -5.80
C GLY A 471 17.23 10.77 -6.87
N GLY A 472 16.05 11.36 -6.73
CA GLY A 472 15.49 12.31 -7.69
C GLY A 472 15.04 11.68 -9.00
N ARG A 473 14.73 12.56 -9.96
CA ARG A 473 14.23 12.22 -11.29
C ARG A 473 15.35 12.34 -12.34
N THR A 474 15.16 11.77 -13.52
CA THR A 474 16.12 11.75 -14.62
C THR A 474 15.43 11.63 -15.98
N ASN A 475 16.09 12.17 -17.01
CA ASN A 475 15.77 11.95 -18.42
C ASN A 475 16.71 10.95 -19.11
N ASP A 476 17.71 10.42 -18.40
CA ASP A 476 18.75 9.56 -18.97
C ASP A 476 18.20 8.17 -19.35
N LEU A 477 17.10 7.75 -18.71
CA LEU A 477 16.48 6.43 -18.94
C LEU A 477 15.57 6.39 -20.18
N LEU A 478 15.08 7.56 -20.62
CA LEU A 478 14.22 7.74 -21.79
C LEU A 478 14.26 9.24 -22.14
N SER A 479 14.94 9.56 -23.24
CA SER A 479 15.41 10.93 -23.53
C SER A 479 14.32 11.87 -24.02
N THR A 480 13.20 11.32 -24.54
CA THR A 480 12.10 12.13 -25.05
C THR A 480 11.42 12.91 -23.92
N GLN A 481 11.19 14.20 -24.16
CA GLN A 481 10.32 15.05 -23.33
C GLN A 481 8.92 15.20 -23.92
N LYS A 482 8.68 14.64 -25.12
CA LYS A 482 7.36 14.60 -25.75
C LYS A 482 6.52 13.49 -25.12
N PRO A 483 5.17 13.58 -25.17
CA PRO A 483 4.31 12.50 -24.72
C PRO A 483 4.72 11.16 -25.34
N THR A 484 4.93 10.17 -24.51
CA THR A 484 5.38 8.82 -24.87
C THR A 484 4.51 7.79 -24.19
N ALA A 485 4.23 6.70 -24.88
CA ALA A 485 3.48 5.58 -24.34
C ALA A 485 4.07 5.01 -23.04
N ALA A 486 5.39 5.15 -22.83
CA ALA A 486 6.08 4.65 -21.64
C ALA A 486 5.74 5.42 -20.34
N ARG A 487 5.21 6.64 -20.46
CA ARG A 487 4.93 7.56 -19.36
C ARG A 487 3.44 7.91 -19.29
N LEU A 488 2.99 8.40 -18.14
CA LEU A 488 1.69 9.07 -18.09
C LEU A 488 1.76 10.36 -18.92
N PHE A 489 0.60 10.84 -19.39
CA PHE A 489 0.56 11.93 -20.38
C PHE A 489 1.20 13.24 -19.88
N ASP A 490 1.17 13.48 -18.57
CA ASP A 490 1.73 14.63 -17.86
C ASP A 490 3.17 14.42 -17.35
N GLU A 491 3.73 13.22 -17.49
CA GLU A 491 5.09 12.89 -17.05
C GLU A 491 6.10 13.16 -18.16
N THR A 492 7.12 13.98 -17.85
CA THR A 492 8.17 14.36 -18.80
C THR A 492 9.51 13.67 -18.54
N ASP A 493 9.68 13.05 -17.36
CA ASP A 493 10.90 12.41 -16.87
C ASP A 493 10.55 11.15 -16.04
N ASP A 494 11.56 10.35 -15.69
CA ASP A 494 11.41 9.14 -14.88
C ASP A 494 12.04 9.32 -13.48
N TRP A 495 11.58 8.58 -12.47
CA TRP A 495 12.38 8.39 -11.26
C TRP A 495 13.62 7.56 -11.58
N LYS A 496 14.76 7.90 -10.99
CA LYS A 496 16.02 7.16 -11.21
C LYS A 496 15.93 5.69 -10.78
N SER A 497 15.24 5.45 -9.66
CA SER A 497 15.03 4.11 -9.11
C SER A 497 13.80 4.08 -8.20
N TYR A 498 13.38 2.87 -7.88
CA TYR A 498 12.25 2.54 -7.03
C TYR A 498 12.69 1.51 -6.00
N TYR A 499 12.15 1.61 -4.79
CA TYR A 499 12.18 0.52 -3.83
C TYR A 499 11.08 -0.48 -4.15
N VAL A 500 11.42 -1.76 -4.04
CA VAL A 500 10.44 -2.84 -3.96
C VAL A 500 9.93 -2.89 -2.53
N ASP A 501 8.67 -2.53 -2.31
CA ASP A 501 8.04 -2.58 -0.99
C ASP A 501 7.61 -4.02 -0.66
N ILE A 502 8.55 -4.77 -0.09
CA ILE A 502 8.31 -6.14 0.39
C ILE A 502 7.36 -6.18 1.59
N PHE A 503 7.12 -5.04 2.26
CA PHE A 503 6.25 -4.96 3.43
C PHE A 503 4.81 -4.59 3.07
N ALA A 504 4.51 -4.30 1.79
CA ALA A 504 3.19 -3.90 1.33
C ALA A 504 2.07 -4.82 1.83
N ASP A 505 2.31 -6.14 1.83
CA ASP A 505 1.49 -7.10 2.54
C ASP A 505 2.29 -8.33 2.98
N ARG A 506 1.66 -9.15 3.82
CA ARG A 506 2.25 -10.39 4.36
C ARG A 506 2.68 -11.37 3.28
N ASP A 507 1.93 -11.42 2.17
CA ASP A 507 2.27 -12.33 1.08
C ASP A 507 3.52 -11.85 0.34
N MET A 508 3.65 -10.54 0.09
CA MET A 508 4.88 -9.94 -0.42
C MET A 508 6.05 -10.24 0.50
N LEU A 509 5.93 -10.02 1.83
CA LEU A 509 7.01 -10.30 2.77
C LEU A 509 7.52 -11.74 2.63
N MET A 510 6.60 -12.71 2.76
CA MET A 510 6.91 -14.14 2.70
C MET A 510 7.49 -14.59 1.35
N ARG A 511 7.25 -13.84 0.26
CA ARG A 511 7.87 -14.10 -1.05
C ARG A 511 9.36 -13.77 -1.09
N TYR A 512 9.85 -12.85 -0.25
CA TYR A 512 11.28 -12.50 -0.20
C TYR A 512 12.01 -13.19 0.94
N VAL A 513 11.34 -13.44 2.07
CA VAL A 513 11.97 -14.08 3.24
C VAL A 513 11.81 -15.60 3.26
N GLY A 514 10.91 -16.17 2.45
CA GLY A 514 10.61 -17.61 2.46
C GLY A 514 9.70 -18.02 3.62
N GLY A 515 9.54 -19.33 3.83
CA GLY A 515 8.69 -19.90 4.90
C GLY A 515 7.18 -19.91 4.65
N GLY A 516 6.73 -19.42 3.48
CA GLY A 516 5.32 -19.41 3.08
C GLY A 516 4.88 -20.73 2.48
N VAL A 517 4.02 -21.49 3.17
CA VAL A 517 3.53 -22.81 2.73
C VAL A 517 2.85 -22.76 1.35
N GLY A 518 2.13 -21.68 1.05
CA GLY A 518 1.45 -21.48 -0.23
C GLY A 518 2.35 -21.00 -1.37
N HIS A 519 3.63 -20.74 -1.11
CA HIS A 519 4.62 -20.38 -2.13
C HIS A 519 5.35 -21.63 -2.58
N LEU A 520 4.80 -22.31 -3.58
CA LEU A 520 5.52 -23.37 -4.29
C LEU A 520 6.78 -22.74 -4.92
N ASP A 521 7.94 -23.33 -4.67
CA ASP A 521 9.24 -22.98 -5.26
C ASP A 521 9.82 -21.60 -4.89
N CYS A 522 9.70 -21.15 -3.63
CA CYS A 522 10.55 -20.05 -3.17
C CYS A 522 11.99 -20.55 -2.94
N ALA A 523 12.86 -20.36 -3.94
CA ALA A 523 14.29 -20.72 -3.89
C ALA A 523 15.10 -19.95 -2.84
N ILE A 524 14.49 -18.98 -2.13
CA ILE A 524 15.12 -18.22 -1.06
C ILE A 524 14.84 -18.95 0.26
N SER A 525 15.57 -20.03 0.53
CA SER A 525 15.74 -20.50 1.90
C SER A 525 16.86 -19.68 2.54
N SER A 526 16.55 -18.49 3.04
CA SER A 526 17.45 -17.78 3.96
C SER A 526 17.56 -18.46 5.33
N PHE A 527 16.83 -19.57 5.54
CA PHE A 527 16.79 -20.33 6.79
C PHE A 527 17.86 -21.45 6.87
N ASP A 528 18.68 -21.65 5.83
CA ASP A 528 19.75 -22.67 5.84
C ASP A 528 21.00 -22.27 6.67
N SER A 529 21.02 -21.08 7.27
CA SER A 529 22.15 -20.57 8.05
C SER A 529 21.99 -20.69 9.58
N VAL A 530 20.94 -21.35 10.10
CA VAL A 530 20.82 -21.64 11.54
C VAL A 530 21.53 -22.95 11.87
N PRO A 531 22.61 -22.95 12.70
CA PRO A 531 23.25 -24.19 13.13
C PRO A 531 22.28 -25.03 13.98
N PRO A 532 22.27 -26.37 13.83
CA PRO A 532 21.40 -27.22 14.62
C PRO A 532 21.82 -27.21 16.11
N HIS A 533 20.87 -26.82 16.95
CA HIS A 533 20.71 -27.16 18.37
C HIS A 533 21.85 -26.82 19.35
N ALA A 534 21.58 -25.84 20.22
CA ALA A 534 21.91 -25.98 21.64
C ALA A 534 20.67 -26.56 22.35
N GLU A 535 20.86 -27.60 23.16
CA GLU A 535 19.79 -28.32 23.86
C GLU A 535 18.89 -27.39 24.70
N PRO A 536 17.58 -27.65 24.78
CA PRO A 536 16.69 -26.91 25.66
C PRO A 536 17.06 -27.17 27.13
N PRO A 537 17.05 -26.14 28.01
CA PRO A 537 17.24 -26.35 29.43
C PRO A 537 16.09 -27.22 29.98
N THR A 538 16.46 -28.28 30.67
CA THR A 538 15.55 -29.22 31.32
C THR A 538 14.71 -28.50 32.40
N LEU A 539 13.39 -28.62 32.28
CA LEU A 539 12.43 -28.17 33.30
C LEU A 539 12.68 -28.94 34.61
N PRO A 540 12.71 -28.28 35.79
CA PRO A 540 12.82 -28.98 37.06
C PRO A 540 11.56 -29.81 37.33
N THR A 541 11.77 -31.11 37.57
CA THR A 541 10.74 -32.06 37.97
C THR A 541 10.32 -31.76 39.41
N ILE A 542 9.05 -31.41 39.63
CA ILE A 542 8.47 -31.29 40.97
C ILE A 542 8.09 -32.69 41.45
N THR A 543 8.86 -33.24 42.40
CA THR A 543 8.48 -34.45 43.16
C THR A 543 7.41 -34.11 44.20
N PRO A 544 6.31 -34.88 44.28
CA PRO A 544 5.30 -34.69 45.33
C PRO A 544 5.78 -35.31 46.65
N LEU A 545 5.84 -34.51 47.71
CA LEU A 545 6.08 -34.99 49.08
C LEU A 545 4.75 -35.12 49.83
N GLN A 546 4.46 -36.33 50.31
CA GLN A 546 3.39 -36.63 51.26
C GLN A 546 3.84 -36.38 52.72
N PRO A 547 2.89 -36.23 53.67
CA PRO A 547 3.09 -35.47 54.90
C PRO A 547 3.54 -36.32 56.09
N SER A 548 4.30 -35.72 57.00
CA SER A 548 4.50 -36.21 58.38
C SER A 548 4.39 -35.07 59.38
N ALA A 549 3.54 -35.31 60.40
CA ALA A 549 3.09 -34.38 61.44
C ALA A 549 4.05 -34.35 62.68
N PRO A 550 3.74 -33.69 63.81
CA PRO A 550 4.49 -32.53 64.30
C PRO A 550 5.15 -32.76 65.68
N ASN A 551 6.09 -31.88 66.07
CA ASN A 551 6.46 -31.59 67.47
C ASN A 551 7.09 -30.19 67.48
N ALA A 552 6.34 -29.14 67.84
CA ALA A 552 5.89 -28.73 69.18
C ALA A 552 6.88 -27.81 69.90
N THR A 553 6.32 -26.67 70.32
CA THR A 553 6.80 -25.67 71.28
C THR A 553 7.86 -24.69 70.77
N ASN A 554 7.80 -23.37 70.95
CA ASN A 554 6.95 -22.37 71.61
C ASN A 554 7.66 -21.04 71.19
N GLU A 555 7.13 -19.83 71.06
CA GLU A 555 5.91 -19.14 71.45
C GLU A 555 6.03 -17.74 70.79
N ALA A 556 4.93 -17.27 70.18
CA ALA A 556 4.35 -15.93 70.39
C ALA A 556 5.03 -14.72 69.67
N GLU A 557 4.33 -13.83 68.97
CA GLU A 557 2.91 -13.37 68.96
C GLU A 557 2.58 -12.97 67.48
N GLU A 558 1.47 -13.41 66.83
CA GLU A 558 0.02 -13.06 67.00
C GLU A 558 -0.26 -11.56 66.71
N ASP A 559 -1.23 -11.11 65.91
CA ASP A 559 -2.40 -11.70 65.22
C ASP A 559 -2.83 -10.70 64.09
N ILE A 560 -3.27 -11.08 62.87
CA ILE A 560 -4.53 -11.76 62.45
C ILE A 560 -5.74 -10.78 62.67
N ASP A 561 -6.62 -10.45 61.71
CA ASP A 561 -7.43 -11.39 60.95
C ASP A 561 -8.08 -10.82 59.67
N LEU A 562 -8.32 -11.74 58.74
CA LEU A 562 -9.30 -11.67 57.66
C LEU A 562 -10.40 -12.67 58.06
N GLU A 563 -11.64 -12.21 58.26
CA GLU A 563 -12.78 -13.14 58.23
C GLU A 563 -13.90 -12.65 57.31
N ASP A 564 -14.45 -13.64 56.62
CA ASP A 564 -15.60 -13.69 55.73
C ASP A 564 -16.85 -12.97 56.29
N ILE A 565 -17.87 -12.76 55.43
CA ILE A 565 -19.24 -13.29 55.58
C ILE A 565 -20.27 -12.52 54.70
N ASN A 566 -21.03 -13.31 53.93
CA ASN A 566 -22.41 -13.17 53.45
C ASN A 566 -22.89 -12.07 52.46
N GLU A 567 -23.58 -12.61 51.46
CA GLU A 567 -24.69 -12.04 50.70
C GLU A 567 -25.96 -11.75 51.55
N THR A 568 -26.73 -10.77 51.04
CA THR A 568 -28.18 -10.47 51.18
C THR A 568 -28.70 -9.46 52.23
N ASP A 569 -29.14 -8.31 51.68
CA ASP A 569 -30.48 -7.69 51.76
C ASP A 569 -30.83 -6.50 52.70
N VAL A 570 -31.02 -5.32 52.05
CA VAL A 570 -32.26 -4.49 51.98
C VAL A 570 -32.42 -3.22 52.88
N VAL A 571 -33.08 -2.21 52.26
CA VAL A 571 -33.62 -0.89 52.70
C VAL A 571 -32.64 0.31 52.61
N VAL A 572 -32.67 1.23 51.62
CA VAL A 572 -33.67 2.21 51.10
C VAL A 572 -33.84 3.47 51.97
N ASP A 573 -33.85 4.61 51.28
CA ASP A 573 -34.40 5.95 51.60
C ASP A 573 -33.51 6.98 52.34
N ASP A 574 -33.45 8.27 52.00
CA ASP A 574 -33.68 9.09 50.77
C ASP A 574 -33.28 10.54 51.12
N GLY A 575 -33.15 11.41 50.12
CA GLY A 575 -33.12 12.88 50.29
C GLY A 575 -31.85 13.55 49.74
N ASP A 576 -31.69 13.64 48.41
CA ASP A 576 -32.14 14.73 47.52
C ASP A 576 -31.58 16.12 47.86
N ASP A 577 -30.79 16.69 46.94
CA ASP A 577 -31.15 17.96 46.29
C ASP A 577 -30.28 18.25 45.04
N GLU A 578 -31.02 18.47 43.95
CA GLU A 578 -30.73 19.29 42.76
C GLU A 578 -29.68 18.83 41.72
N VAL A 579 -30.15 17.94 40.84
CA VAL A 579 -29.77 17.91 39.43
C VAL A 579 -30.25 19.20 38.76
N THR A 580 -29.37 20.19 38.60
CA THR A 580 -29.59 21.28 37.66
C THR A 580 -29.10 20.87 36.28
N GLU A 581 -30.05 20.82 35.34
CA GLU A 581 -29.80 20.85 33.90
C GLU A 581 -28.89 22.04 33.57
N ILE A 582 -27.63 21.78 33.23
CA ILE A 582 -26.85 22.72 32.43
C ILE A 582 -27.02 22.32 30.97
N ASN A 583 -27.96 23.03 30.36
CA ASN A 583 -28.09 23.30 28.94
C ASN A 583 -26.71 23.34 28.25
N MET A 584 -26.31 22.26 27.56
CA MET A 584 -25.28 22.35 26.51
C MET A 584 -25.98 22.77 25.21
N GLU A 585 -26.55 23.98 25.23
CA GLU A 585 -26.74 24.76 24.02
C GLU A 585 -25.37 25.24 23.53
N ASN A 586 -25.10 24.91 22.27
CA ASN A 586 -24.29 25.66 21.31
C ASN A 586 -23.00 26.35 21.80
N ASP A 587 -21.87 25.70 21.49
CA ASP A 587 -20.79 26.35 20.74
C ASP A 587 -19.98 25.25 20.02
N LEU A 588 -20.64 24.62 19.05
CA LEU A 588 -19.96 23.93 17.96
C LEU A 588 -19.56 25.01 16.95
N GLU A 589 -18.37 25.58 17.10
CA GLU A 589 -17.73 26.23 15.95
C GLU A 589 -17.45 25.14 14.90
N GLU A 590 -18.34 25.11 13.92
CA GLU A 590 -18.25 24.27 12.75
C GLU A 590 -16.98 24.59 11.94
N PRO A 591 -16.37 23.58 11.30
CA PRO A 591 -15.23 23.78 10.42
C PRO A 591 -15.65 24.48 9.13
N GLU A 592 -15.29 25.76 8.97
CA GLU A 592 -15.10 26.32 7.64
C GLU A 592 -13.95 25.58 6.96
N PHE A 593 -14.26 24.84 5.89
CA PHE A 593 -13.26 24.50 4.88
C PHE A 593 -13.74 24.99 3.52
N TYR A 594 -13.11 26.10 3.17
CA TYR A 594 -12.88 26.69 1.87
C TYR A 594 -12.69 25.63 0.78
N TYR A 595 -13.41 25.79 -0.32
CA TYR A 595 -13.05 25.20 -1.61
C TYR A 595 -11.89 26.03 -2.15
N ASP A 596 -10.79 25.40 -2.59
CA ASP A 596 -9.83 26.13 -3.41
C ASP A 596 -10.11 25.85 -4.89
N GLU A 597 -10.61 26.91 -5.51
CA GLU A 597 -10.65 27.19 -6.93
C GLU A 597 -9.22 27.42 -7.41
N ASP A 598 -8.83 26.78 -8.51
CA ASP A 598 -7.56 27.02 -9.16
C ASP A 598 -7.74 28.23 -10.10
N TYR A 599 -7.39 29.43 -9.63
CA TYR A 599 -7.30 30.64 -10.48
C TYR A 599 -5.89 30.74 -11.09
N GLY A 600 -5.77 30.38 -12.36
CA GLY A 600 -4.66 30.77 -13.22
C GLY A 600 -5.02 32.01 -14.03
N THR A 601 -4.49 33.17 -13.65
CA THR A 601 -4.58 34.42 -14.41
C THR A 601 -3.63 34.39 -15.62
N GLY A 602 -4.17 34.63 -16.81
CA GLY A 602 -3.46 35.01 -18.02
C GLY A 602 -4.46 35.64 -18.97
N GLY A 603 -4.39 36.98 -19.11
CA GLY A 603 -5.33 37.75 -19.90
C GLY A 603 -5.09 37.61 -21.40
N GLU A 604 -6.15 37.82 -22.17
CA GLU A 604 -6.16 38.50 -23.47
C GLU A 604 -7.62 38.71 -23.90
N GLU A 605 -7.97 39.98 -23.99
CA GLU A 605 -8.83 40.68 -24.96
C GLU A 605 -10.22 40.11 -25.35
N GLU A 606 -11.23 40.92 -25.03
CA GLU A 606 -12.61 40.83 -25.48
C GLU A 606 -12.72 41.09 -26.99
N GLU A 607 -13.32 40.16 -27.75
CA GLU A 607 -14.02 40.48 -28.98
C GLU A 607 -15.47 40.01 -28.87
N GLU A 608 -16.38 40.99 -28.89
CA GLU A 608 -17.81 40.83 -29.08
C GLU A 608 -18.08 40.23 -30.47
N ILE A 609 -18.82 39.12 -30.52
CA ILE A 609 -19.60 38.76 -31.70
C ILE A 609 -20.99 38.35 -31.23
N GLU A 610 -21.95 39.24 -31.50
CA GLU A 610 -23.37 38.96 -31.63
C GLU A 610 -23.57 37.85 -32.66
N ASP A 611 -24.45 36.88 -32.40
CA ASP A 611 -25.43 36.51 -33.43
C ASP A 611 -26.58 35.66 -32.86
N GLU A 612 -27.77 36.09 -33.28
CA GLU A 612 -29.08 35.53 -33.07
C GLU A 612 -29.23 34.13 -33.68
N SER A 613 -30.06 33.27 -33.09
CA SER A 613 -31.31 32.83 -33.76
C SER A 613 -31.99 31.67 -33.04
N ASP A 614 -33.29 31.87 -32.88
CA ASP A 614 -34.37 30.93 -32.59
C ASP A 614 -34.18 29.48 -33.06
N CYS A 615 -34.54 28.53 -32.19
CA CYS A 615 -35.75 27.74 -32.49
C CYS A 615 -36.32 27.02 -31.25
N ASN A 616 -37.55 27.40 -31.01
CA ASN A 616 -38.56 26.92 -30.10
C ASN A 616 -38.85 25.40 -30.25
N SER A 617 -38.92 24.66 -29.14
CA SER A 617 -39.93 23.60 -28.97
C SER A 617 -40.17 23.31 -27.49
N GLN A 618 -41.30 23.84 -27.01
CA GLN A 618 -42.03 23.41 -25.83
C GLN A 618 -42.39 21.91 -25.97
N LEU A 619 -42.00 21.11 -24.97
CA LEU A 619 -42.90 20.46 -24.00
C LEU A 619 -43.99 19.60 -24.62
N ASP A 620 -43.86 18.29 -24.43
CA ASP A 620 -44.99 17.43 -24.09
C ASP A 620 -44.57 16.48 -22.98
N ASP A 621 -45.21 16.68 -21.83
CA ASP A 621 -45.30 15.73 -20.73
C ASP A 621 -46.04 14.48 -21.22
N ASN A 622 -45.47 13.30 -20.99
CA ASN A 622 -46.26 12.07 -20.87
C ASN A 622 -45.53 11.04 -20.01
N ASP A 623 -46.14 10.83 -18.85
CA ASP A 623 -46.35 9.60 -18.11
C ASP A 623 -45.17 8.65 -17.81
N PHE A 624 -44.88 8.65 -16.52
CA PHE A 624 -44.54 7.49 -15.71
C PHE A 624 -45.23 6.20 -16.19
N ASP A 625 -44.43 5.17 -16.45
CA ASP A 625 -44.82 3.83 -16.02
C ASP A 625 -43.61 3.02 -15.56
N ILE A 626 -43.60 2.70 -14.26
CA ILE A 626 -42.61 1.89 -13.58
C ILE A 626 -43.12 0.45 -13.63
N HIS A 627 -42.63 -0.34 -14.58
CA HIS A 627 -42.74 -1.78 -14.49
C HIS A 627 -41.55 -2.37 -13.74
N ALA A 628 -41.85 -2.76 -12.51
CA ALA A 628 -41.04 -3.64 -11.69
C ALA A 628 -40.78 -4.98 -12.40
N TYR A 629 -39.52 -5.38 -12.47
CA TYR A 629 -39.14 -6.78 -12.53
C TYR A 629 -38.06 -7.04 -11.49
N SER A 630 -38.44 -7.83 -10.50
CA SER A 630 -37.52 -8.52 -9.59
C SER A 630 -36.63 -9.46 -10.39
N TYR A 631 -35.31 -9.39 -10.17
CA TYR A 631 -34.44 -10.53 -9.83
C TYR A 631 -33.07 -10.00 -9.39
#